data_AF-A0A2V8TV66-F1
#
_entry.id   AF-A0A2V8TV66-F1
#
_cell.length_a   1.000
_cell.length_b   1.000
_cell.length_c   1.000
_cell.angle_alpha   90.00
_cell.angle_beta   90.00
_cell.angle_gamma   90.00
#
_symmetry.space_group_name_H-M   'P 1'
#
loop_
_entity.id
_entity.type
_entity.pdbx_description
1 polymer ?
#
loop_
_entity_poly.entity_id
_entity_poly.type
_entity_poly.pdbx_seq_one_letter_code
_entity_poly.pdbx_strand_id
1 'polypeptide(L)' 'MPRPTATPEIETTHRDKLTPLYHVVLLDDDDHTYEYVIEMLGKIFLLPTEVAFRLAVEVATTGRTIVMPCEREEAEFGRD' A
#
# COMPACT_ATOMS: atom_id res chain seq x y z
N MET A 1 -6.51 36.03 -52.95
CA MET A 1 -5.58 35.05 -52.35
C MET A 1 -6.24 34.46 -51.11
N PRO A 2 -6.34 33.14 -50.94
CA PRO A 2 -6.93 32.57 -49.73
C PRO A 2 -5.94 32.73 -48.56
N ARG A 3 -6.45 33.17 -47.40
CA ARG A 3 -5.68 33.26 -46.15
C ARG A 3 -5.40 31.86 -45.62
N PRO A 4 -4.22 31.60 -45.02
CA PRO A 4 -3.96 30.33 -44.38
C PRO A 4 -4.85 30.21 -43.14
N THR A 5 -5.73 29.22 -43.14
CA THR A 5 -6.53 28.83 -41.98
C THR A 5 -5.59 28.12 -41.01
N ALA A 6 -5.35 28.70 -39.83
CA ALA A 6 -4.59 28.04 -38.79
C ALA A 6 -5.37 26.82 -38.28
N THR A 7 -4.77 25.64 -38.40
CA THR A 7 -5.24 24.40 -37.76
C THR A 7 -5.09 24.57 -36.26
N PRO A 8 -6.09 24.26 -35.42
CA PRO A 8 -5.93 24.34 -33.98
C PRO A 8 -4.87 23.32 -33.55
N GLU A 9 -3.82 23.79 -32.88
CA GLU A 9 -2.88 22.91 -32.18
C GLU A 9 -3.64 22.23 -31.05
N ILE A 10 -3.79 20.91 -31.16
CA ILE A 10 -4.37 20.09 -30.11
C ILE A 10 -3.32 20.00 -29.01
N GLU A 11 -3.51 20.76 -27.92
CA GLU A 11 -2.70 20.61 -26.72
C GLU A 11 -2.80 19.16 -26.23
N THR A 12 -1.74 18.40 -26.46
CA THR A 12 -1.65 17.02 -26.02
C THR A 12 -1.26 17.06 -24.55
N THR A 13 -2.25 17.04 -23.65
CA THR A 13 -1.99 16.98 -22.21
C THR A 13 -1.29 15.66 -21.89
N HIS A 14 0.02 15.69 -21.65
CA HIS A 14 0.76 14.54 -21.17
C HIS A 14 0.33 14.28 -19.71
N ARG A 15 -0.47 13.25 -19.49
CA ARG A 15 -0.80 12.80 -18.13
C ARG A 15 0.37 11.99 -17.62
N ASP A 16 1.09 12.52 -16.64
CA ASP A 16 2.14 11.77 -15.97
C ASP A 16 1.54 10.51 -15.34
N LYS A 17 2.16 9.36 -15.62
CA LYS A 17 1.76 8.10 -15.01
C LYS A 17 2.21 8.12 -13.55
N LEU A 18 1.24 8.01 -12.64
CA LEU A 18 1.52 7.88 -11.21
C LEU A 18 2.23 6.55 -10.93
N THR A 19 3.13 6.55 -9.95
CA THR A 19 3.73 5.33 -9.42
C THR A 19 2.63 4.44 -8.81
N PRO A 20 2.56 3.15 -9.17
CA PRO A 20 1.58 2.24 -8.58
C PRO A 20 1.93 1.94 -7.12
N LEU A 21 0.93 2.00 -6.25
CA LEU A 21 1.03 1.57 -4.86
C LEU A 21 0.70 0.09 -4.73
N TYR A 22 1.32 -0.56 -3.75
CA TYR A 22 1.17 -1.95 -3.37
C TYR A 22 0.64 -2.03 -1.95
N HIS A 23 -0.17 -3.05 -1.66
CA HIS A 23 -0.61 -3.34 -0.30
C HIS A 23 0.30 -4.38 0.34
N VAL A 24 0.80 -4.09 1.53
CA VAL A 24 1.34 -5.11 2.43
C VAL A 24 0.16 -5.82 3.08
N VAL A 25 0.09 -7.14 2.89
CA VAL A 25 -0.98 -7.98 3.43
C VAL A 25 -0.37 -8.92 4.46
N LEU A 26 -0.87 -8.83 5.70
CA LEU A 26 -0.55 -9.80 6.74
C LEU A 26 -1.51 -10.99 6.59
N LEU A 27 -0.97 -12.20 6.60
CA LEU A 27 -1.74 -13.45 6.54
C LEU A 27 -1.73 -14.10 7.92
N ASP A 28 -2.85 -14.75 8.25
CA ASP A 28 -2.98 -15.49 9.50
C ASP A 28 -2.23 -16.83 9.42
N ASP A 29 -1.68 -17.26 10.55
CA ASP A 29 -1.03 -18.55 10.72
C ASP A 29 -1.22 -19.05 12.16
N ASP A 30 -1.12 -20.37 12.35
CA ASP A 30 -1.35 -21.02 13.65
C ASP A 30 -0.10 -21.02 14.56
N ASP A 31 1.04 -20.51 14.08
CA ASP A 31 2.35 -20.61 14.74
C ASP A 31 2.71 -19.36 15.57
N HIS A 32 2.01 -18.23 15.37
CA HIS A 32 2.30 -16.97 16.05
C HIS A 32 1.26 -16.54 17.09
N THR A 33 1.72 -15.90 18.17
CA THR A 33 0.86 -15.33 19.22
C THR A 33 0.48 -13.88 18.91
N TYR A 34 -0.64 -13.42 19.49
CA TYR A 34 -1.06 -12.01 19.41
C TYR A 34 0.05 -11.04 19.84
N GLU A 35 0.74 -11.34 20.94
CA GLU A 35 1.82 -10.47 21.46
C GLU A 35 2.95 -10.32 20.44
N TYR A 36 3.36 -11.42 19.80
CA TYR A 36 4.38 -11.40 18.77
C TYR A 36 3.95 -10.56 17.56
N VAL A 37 2.73 -10.78 17.05
CA VAL A 37 2.21 -10.05 15.88
C VAL A 37 2.15 -8.55 16.16
N ILE A 38 1.69 -8.16 17.36
CA ILE A 38 1.61 -6.75 17.75
C ILE A 38 2.99 -6.11 17.86
N GLU A 39 3.95 -6.79 18.46
CA GLU A 39 5.32 -6.30 18.59
C GLU A 39 6.01 -6.17 17.22
N MET A 40 5.81 -7.15 16.32
CA MET A 40 6.32 -7.15 14.96
C MET A 40 5.75 -5.98 14.15
N LEU A 41 4.44 -5.78 14.18
CA LEU A 41 3.77 -4.64 13.54
C LEU A 41 4.29 -3.29 14.05
N GLY A 42 4.56 -3.17 15.36
CA GLY A 42 5.14 -1.96 15.95
C GLY A 42 6.60 -1.71 15.55
N LYS A 43 7.41 -2.76 15.41
CA LYS A 43 8.84 -2.63 15.08
C LYS A 43 9.10 -2.38 13.59
N ILE A 44 8.40 -3.10 12.72
CA ILE A 44 8.64 -3.05 11.27
C ILE A 44 7.86 -1.90 10.64
N PHE A 45 6.59 -1.74 11.01
CA PHE A 45 5.69 -0.76 10.38
C PHE A 45 5.46 0.49 11.23
N LEU A 46 6.16 0.61 12.38
CA LEU A 46 6.07 1.76 13.29
C LEU A 46 4.63 2.07 13.74
N LEU A 47 3.80 1.03 13.83
CA LEU A 47 2.40 1.18 14.20
C LEU A 47 2.25 1.35 15.72
N PRO A 48 1.38 2.27 16.17
CA PRO A 48 0.99 2.32 17.58
C PRO A 48 0.38 0.99 18.03
N THR A 49 0.62 0.60 19.29
CA THR A 49 0.12 -0.67 19.85
C THR A 49 -1.38 -0.87 19.66
N GLU A 50 -2.18 0.19 19.81
CA GLU A 50 -3.64 0.17 19.58
C GLU A 50 -3.98 -0.26 18.14
N VAL A 51 -3.26 0.27 17.14
CA VAL A 51 -3.49 -0.04 15.73
C VAL A 51 -3.03 -1.47 15.42
N ALA A 52 -1.85 -1.84 15.90
CA ALA A 52 -1.29 -3.18 15.74
C ALA A 52 -2.20 -4.26 16.36
N PHE A 53 -2.78 -3.98 17.54
CA PHE A 53 -3.76 -4.87 18.17
C PHE A 53 -5.00 -5.07 17.29
N ARG A 54 -5.56 -4.02 16.70
CA ARG A 54 -6.73 -4.16 15.81
C ARG A 54 -6.41 -4.99 14.58
N LEU A 55 -5.24 -4.80 13.97
CA LEU A 55 -4.79 -5.61 12.83
C LEU A 55 -4.59 -7.08 13.23
N ALA A 56 -4.02 -7.35 14.40
CA ALA A 56 -3.86 -8.70 14.92
C ALA A 56 -5.21 -9.41 15.17
N VAL A 57 -6.22 -8.67 15.66
CA VAL A 57 -7.59 -9.20 15.79
C VAL A 57 -8.24 -9.45 14.44
N GLU A 58 -8.05 -8.53 13.49
CA GLU A 58 -8.62 -8.65 12.15
C GLU A 58 -8.03 -9.85 11.39
N VAL A 59 -6.71 -10.03 11.40
CA VAL A 59 -6.05 -11.15 10.70
C VAL A 59 -6.51 -12.49 11.28
N ALA A 60 -6.55 -12.63 12.60
CA ALA A 60 -6.99 -13.85 13.26
C ALA A 60 -8.49 -14.20 13.01
N THR A 61 -9.31 -13.20 12.68
CA THR A 61 -10.75 -13.42 12.43
C THR A 61 -11.10 -13.58 10.96
N THR A 62 -10.31 -13.00 10.06
CA THR A 62 -10.60 -12.94 8.61
C THR A 62 -9.61 -13.73 7.76
N GLY A 63 -8.50 -14.19 8.35
CA GLY A 63 -7.39 -14.86 7.71
C GLY A 63 -6.36 -13.92 7.05
N ARG A 64 -6.66 -12.62 6.92
CA ARG A 64 -5.76 -11.63 6.32
C ARG A 64 -6.14 -10.19 6.67
N THR A 65 -5.19 -9.27 6.75
CA THR A 65 -5.47 -7.83 6.83
C THR A 65 -4.50 -7.02 5.98
N ILE A 66 -4.91 -5.82 5.56
CA ILE A 66 -4.04 -4.86 4.87
C ILE A 66 -3.37 -3.99 5.92
N VAL A 67 -2.04 -4.02 5.96
CA VAL A 67 -1.24 -3.23 6.90
C VAL A 67 -1.14 -1.78 6.42
N MET A 68 -0.66 -1.56 5.20
CA MET A 68 -0.57 -0.22 4.59
C MET A 68 -0.38 -0.29 3.06
N PRO A 69 -0.78 0.76 2.32
CA PRO A 69 -0.31 1.01 0.96
C PRO A 69 1.07 1.69 0.96
N CYS A 70 1.99 1.22 0.14
CA CYS A 70 3.32 1.81 -0.06
C CYS A 70 3.83 1.57 -1.50
N GLU A 71 5.00 2.11 -1.85
CA GLU A 71 5.63 1.75 -3.12
C GLU A 71 6.19 0.32 -3.04
N ARG A 72 6.67 -0.19 -4.18
CA ARG A 72 7.05 -1.60 -4.30
C ARG A 72 8.22 -1.97 -3.39
N GLU A 73 9.20 -1.09 -3.23
CA GLU A 73 10.43 -1.38 -2.49
C GLU A 73 10.16 -1.51 -0.99
N GLU A 74 9.32 -0.65 -0.41
CA GLU A 74 8.91 -0.76 0.99
C GLU A 74 7.99 -1.96 1.21
N ALA A 75 7.12 -2.29 0.24
CA ALA A 75 6.29 -3.48 0.30
C ALA A 75 7.13 -4.77 0.31
N GLU A 76 8.22 -4.78 -0.47
CA GLU A 76 9.19 -5.90 -0.49
C GLU A 76 9.96 -5.99 0.83
N PHE A 77 10.39 -4.85 1.40
CA PHE A 77 11.03 -4.84 2.72
C PHE A 77 10.12 -5.38 3.84
N GLY A 78 8.83 -5.02 3.84
CA GLY A 78 7.89 -5.52 4.83
C GLY A 78 7.46 -6.97 4.64
N ARG A 79 7.78 -7.59 3.50
CA ARG A 79 7.48 -9.00 3.20
C ARG A 79 8.56 -9.94 3.71
N ASP A 80 9.82 -9.53 3.61
CA ASP A 80 11.01 -10.34 3.89
C ASP A 80 11.45 -10.25 5.37
#